data_AF-A0A7C4IMC6-F1
#
_entry.id   AF-A0A7C4IMC6-F1
#
_cell.length_a   1.000
_cell.length_b   1.000
_cell.length_c   1.000
_cell.angle_alpha   90.00
_cell.angle_beta   90.00
_cell.angle_gamma   90.00
#
_symmetry.space_group_name_H-M   'P 1'
#
loop_
_entity.id
_entity.type
_entity.pdbx_description
1 polymer ?
#
loop_
_entity_poly.entity_id
_entity_poly.type
_entity_poly.pdbx_seq_one_letter_code
_entity_poly.pdbx_strand_id
1 'polypeptide(L)'
;MTVLEYGEDILVVDAGLMFPEEDTLGVDFIIPDFSYLIHNRAKVKAVVLTHGHEDHTGALPFLLKEIDVPVYGTPLTLGLVREKLREHNLEDRELIP
;
A
#
# COMPACT_ATOMS: atom_id res chain seq x y z
N MET A 1 -2.31 7.23 3.48
CA MET A 1 -1.71 7.26 2.14
C MET A 1 -1.51 8.70 1.72
N THR A 2 -0.32 9.04 1.25
CA THR A 2 0.03 10.35 0.70
C THR A 2 0.81 10.15 -0.59
N VAL A 3 0.56 10.97 -1.60
CA VAL A 3 1.24 10.87 -2.90
C VAL A 3 2.11 12.11 -3.10
N LEU A 4 3.37 11.88 -3.44
CA LEU A 4 4.35 12.91 -3.81
C LEU A 4 4.65 12.77 -5.30
N GLU A 5 4.37 13.80 -6.09
CA GLU A 5 4.62 13.82 -7.53
C GLU A 5 5.60 14.94 -7.89
N TYR A 6 6.62 14.60 -8.69
CA TYR A 6 7.52 15.58 -9.30
C TYR A 6 7.90 15.12 -10.72
N GLY A 7 7.44 15.87 -11.73
CA GLY A 7 7.68 15.53 -13.13
C GLY A 7 7.01 14.21 -13.52
N GLU A 8 7.81 13.21 -13.88
CA GLU A 8 7.36 11.88 -14.31
C GLU A 8 7.50 10.81 -13.22
N ASP A 9 7.76 11.24 -11.99
CA ASP A 9 8.01 10.37 -10.84
C ASP A 9 6.97 10.59 -9.75
N ILE A 10 6.37 9.48 -9.29
CA ILE A 10 5.43 9.43 -8.17
C ILE A 10 6.00 8.50 -7.09
N LEU A 11 6.03 8.99 -5.85
CA LEU A 11 6.26 8.22 -4.64
C LEU A 11 5.01 8.18 -3.79
N VAL A 12 4.65 6.99 -3.32
CA VAL A 12 3.53 6.80 -2.38
C VAL A 12 4.10 6.60 -0.99
N VAL A 13 3.62 7.39 -0.02
CA VAL A 13 3.93 7.24 1.40
C VAL A 13 2.73 6.61 2.10
N ASP A 14 2.94 5.41 2.61
CA ASP A 14 1.95 4.53 3.25
C ASP A 14 0.76 4.14 2.36
N ALA A 15 0.24 2.94 2.58
CA ALA A 15 -0.95 2.39 1.95
C ALA A 15 -1.80 1.68 3.00
N GLY A 16 -2.40 2.47 3.88
CA GLY A 16 -3.21 1.98 4.99
C GLY A 16 -4.68 1.79 4.68
N LEU A 17 -5.34 0.99 5.51
CA LEU A 17 -6.79 0.86 5.55
C LEU A 17 -7.40 1.70 6.68
N MET A 18 -8.72 1.84 6.66
CA MET A 18 -9.50 2.39 7.75
C MET A 18 -10.48 1.32 8.24
N PHE A 19 -10.62 1.17 9.56
CA PHE A 19 -11.68 0.35 10.12
C PHE A 19 -13.04 1.06 9.99
N PRO A 20 -14.13 0.33 9.72
CA PRO A 20 -15.46 0.90 9.55
C PRO A 20 -15.99 1.52 10.84
N GLU A 21 -16.89 2.49 10.71
CA GLU A 21 -17.67 3.02 11.83
C GLU A 21 -18.87 2.09 12.12
N GLU A 22 -19.50 2.25 13.29
CA GLU A 22 -20.60 1.38 13.76
C GLU A 22 -21.81 1.34 12.80
N ASP A 23 -22.02 2.42 12.03
CA ASP A 23 -23.12 2.56 11.08
C ASP A 23 -22.79 2.00 9.68
N THR A 24 -21.54 1.61 9.44
CA THR A 24 -21.06 1.08 8.16
C THR A 24 -21.30 -0.44 8.09
N LEU A 25 -22.57 -0.83 8.10
CA LEU A 25 -23.00 -2.22 8.22
C LEU A 25 -22.49 -3.11 7.07
N GLY A 26 -21.84 -4.24 7.43
CA GLY A 26 -21.39 -5.27 6.49
C GLY A 26 -20.07 -4.97 5.78
N VAL A 27 -19.40 -3.86 6.11
CA VAL A 27 -18.06 -3.53 5.62
C VAL A 27 -17.01 -4.05 6.61
N ASP A 28 -15.99 -4.76 6.13
CA ASP A 28 -14.90 -5.25 6.99
C ASP A 28 -13.80 -4.19 7.20
N PHE A 29 -13.46 -3.45 6.13
CA PHE A 29 -12.49 -2.35 6.13
C PHE A 29 -12.69 -1.47 4.88
N ILE A 30 -12.15 -0.26 4.95
CA ILE A 30 -12.21 0.76 3.90
C ILE A 30 -10.79 1.02 3.40
N ILE A 31 -10.60 1.14 2.09
CA ILE A 31 -9.29 1.44 1.47
C ILE A 31 -9.37 2.72 0.62
N PRO A 32 -8.24 3.38 0.33
CA PRO A 32 -8.22 4.56 -0.54
C PRO A 32 -8.65 4.24 -1.98
N ASP A 33 -9.20 5.22 -2.69
CA ASP A 33 -9.40 5.13 -4.13
C ASP A 33 -8.04 5.29 -4.85
N PHE A 34 -7.63 4.25 -5.58
CA PHE A 34 -6.37 4.25 -6.32
C PHE A 34 -6.50 4.79 -7.75
N SER A 35 -7.66 5.27 -8.17
CA SER A 35 -7.91 5.71 -9.55
C SER A 35 -6.80 6.62 -10.09
N TYR A 36 -6.37 7.64 -9.34
CA TYR A 36 -5.28 8.53 -9.76
C TYR A 36 -3.95 7.78 -9.99
N LEU A 37 -3.58 6.86 -9.10
CA LEU A 37 -2.34 6.07 -9.23
C LEU A 37 -2.43 5.09 -10.40
N ILE A 38 -3.58 4.45 -10.62
CA ILE A 38 -3.79 3.50 -11.74
C ILE A 38 -3.67 4.22 -13.08
N HIS A 39 -4.28 5.40 -13.21
CA HIS A 39 -4.17 6.22 -14.43
C HIS A 39 -2.73 6.67 -14.70
N ASN A 40 -1.93 6.87 -13.65
CA ASN A 40 -0.53 7.32 -13.72
C ASN A 40 0.48 6.21 -13.40
N ARG A 41 0.11 4.93 -13.55
CA ARG A 41 0.91 3.79 -13.07
C ARG A 41 2.37 3.78 -13.53
N ALA A 42 2.65 4.27 -14.73
CA ALA A 42 4.01 4.33 -15.29
C ALA A 42 4.92 5.35 -14.57
N LYS A 43 4.32 6.33 -13.89
CA LYS A 43 5.03 7.33 -13.10
C LYS A 43 5.34 6.84 -11.68
N VAL A 44 4.58 5.87 -11.15
CA VAL A 44 4.77 5.33 -9.80
C VAL A 44 6.09 4.57 -9.74
N LYS A 45 7.00 5.00 -8.87
CA LYS A 45 8.34 4.43 -8.73
C LYS A 45 8.47 3.51 -7.53
N ALA A 46 7.81 3.83 -6.43
CA ALA A 46 7.88 3.05 -5.21
C ALA A 46 6.76 3.40 -4.23
N VAL A 47 6.55 2.49 -3.27
CA VAL A 47 5.84 2.75 -2.02
C VAL A 47 6.86 2.81 -0.88
N VAL A 48 6.74 3.78 0.01
CA VAL A 48 7.55 3.90 1.22
C VAL A 48 6.63 3.78 2.43
N LEU A 49 6.94 2.84 3.32
CA LEU A 49 6.15 2.58 4.52
C LEU A 49 6.85 3.15 5.75
N THR A 50 6.13 3.97 6.51
CA THR A 50 6.67 4.62 7.71
C THR A 50 6.78 3.65 8.88
N HIS A 51 5.74 2.85 9.13
CA HIS A 51 5.71 1.83 10.17
C HIS A 51 4.65 0.74 9.88
N GLY A 52 4.56 -0.27 10.75
CA GLY A 52 3.80 -1.50 10.49
C GLY A 52 2.34 -1.52 10.95
N HIS A 53 1.72 -0.40 11.31
CA HIS A 53 0.30 -0.42 11.66
C HIS A 53 -0.59 -0.61 10.42
N GLU A 54 -1.81 -1.12 10.64
CA GLU A 54 -2.79 -1.42 9.58
C GLU A 54 -3.26 -0.16 8.84
N ASP A 55 -3.37 0.97 9.55
CA ASP A 55 -3.68 2.29 8.99
C ASP A 55 -2.51 2.90 8.19
N HIS A 56 -1.39 2.18 8.07
CA HIS A 56 -0.26 2.52 7.21
C HIS A 56 0.07 1.45 6.16
N THR A 57 -0.32 0.19 6.38
CA THR A 57 0.08 -0.95 5.50
C THR A 57 -1.08 -1.80 5.01
N GLY A 58 -2.27 -1.68 5.59
CA GLY A 58 -3.38 -2.61 5.37
C GLY A 58 -4.00 -2.56 3.97
N ALA A 59 -3.90 -1.44 3.26
CA ALA A 59 -4.37 -1.32 1.87
C ALA A 59 -3.28 -1.69 0.83
N LEU A 60 -2.04 -1.94 1.26
CA LEU A 60 -0.92 -2.23 0.38
C LEU A 60 -1.15 -3.44 -0.56
N PRO A 61 -1.69 -4.59 -0.10
CA PRO A 61 -1.92 -5.73 -0.99
C PRO A 61 -2.90 -5.41 -2.12
N PHE A 62 -3.85 -4.51 -1.88
CA PHE A 62 -4.82 -4.07 -2.89
C PHE A 62 -4.17 -3.14 -3.91
N LEU A 63 -3.31 -2.22 -3.44
CA LEU A 63 -2.54 -1.36 -4.34
C LEU A 63 -1.60 -2.16 -5.25
N LEU A 64 -0.87 -3.14 -4.68
CA LEU A 64 0.12 -3.93 -5.42
C LEU A 64 -0.49 -4.90 -6.44
N LYS A 65 -1.79 -5.22 -6.34
CA LYS A 65 -2.51 -5.95 -7.41
C LYS A 65 -2.64 -5.12 -8.69
N GLU A 66 -2.75 -3.81 -8.54
CA GLU A 66 -2.94 -2.87 -9.65
C GLU A 66 -1.63 -2.30 -10.18
N ILE A 67 -0.63 -2.12 -9.29
CA ILE A 67 0.63 -1.44 -9.60
C ILE A 67 1.80 -2.22 -9.00
N ASP A 68 2.64 -2.78 -9.87
CA ASP A 68 3.82 -3.55 -9.48
C ASP A 68 5.04 -2.64 -9.32
N VAL A 69 5.37 -2.28 -8.08
CA VAL A 69 6.48 -1.39 -7.72
C VAL A 69 7.16 -1.87 -6.44
N PRO A 70 8.46 -1.56 -6.24
CA PRO A 70 9.16 -1.90 -5.01
C PRO A 70 8.57 -1.18 -3.79
N VAL A 71 8.61 -1.86 -2.65
CA VAL A 71 8.16 -1.35 -1.36
C VAL A 71 9.33 -1.21 -0.41
N TYR A 72 9.54 0.01 0.08
CA TYR A 72 10.60 0.35 1.04
C TYR A 72 10.03 0.45 2.45
N GLY A 73 10.79 0.02 3.44
CA GLY A 73 10.38 0.17 4.84
C GLY A 73 11.36 -0.48 5.81
N THR A 74 11.19 -0.22 7.11
CA THR A 74 12.07 -0.81 8.13
C THR A 74 11.93 -2.33 8.20
N PRO A 75 12.92 -3.08 8.72
CA PRO A 75 12.86 -4.54 8.81
C PRO A 75 11.63 -5.09 9.53
N LEU A 76 11.16 -4.43 10.59
CA LEU A 76 9.94 -4.83 11.30
C LEU A 76 8.70 -4.62 10.43
N THR A 77 8.56 -3.45 9.81
CA THR A 77 7.46 -3.13 8.89
C THR A 77 7.40 -4.13 7.74
N LEU A 78 8.53 -4.41 7.10
CA LEU A 78 8.60 -5.35 5.98
C LEU A 78 8.35 -6.80 6.41
N GLY A 79 8.71 -7.17 7.65
CA GLY A 79 8.36 -8.47 8.22
C GLY A 79 6.85 -8.67 8.32
N LEU A 80 6.11 -7.67 8.82
CA LEU A 80 4.64 -7.70 8.91
C LEU A 80 4.00 -7.68 7.52
N VAL A 81 4.50 -6.82 6.63
CA VAL A 81 4.02 -6.73 5.24
C VAL A 81 4.20 -8.04 4.49
N ARG A 82 5.31 -8.75 4.67
CA ARG A 82 5.57 -10.04 4.01
C ARG A 82 4.48 -11.05 4.32
N GLU A 83 4.10 -11.19 5.59
CA GLU A 83 3.03 -12.11 5.99
C GLU A 83 1.68 -11.69 5.39
N LYS A 84 1.38 -10.38 5.39
CA LYS A 84 0.17 -9.83 4.77
C LYS A 84 0.13 -10.09 3.26
N LEU A 85 1.23 -9.90 2.55
CA LEU A 85 1.32 -10.17 1.11
C LEU A 85 1.14 -11.67 0.80
N ARG A 86 1.64 -12.57 1.67
CA ARG A 86 1.40 -14.00 1.55
C ARG A 86 -0.09 -14.35 1.63
N GLU A 87 -0.84 -13.74 2.56
CA GLU A 87 -2.30 -13.95 2.67
C GLU A 87 -3.06 -13.56 1.39
N HIS A 88 -2.49 -12.65 0.60
CA HIS A 88 -3.05 -12.20 -0.67
C HIS A 88 -2.41 -12.85 -1.92
N ASN A 89 -1.52 -13.84 -1.76
CA ASN A 89 -0.76 -14.49 -2.83
C ASN A 89 0.12 -13.53 -3.63
N LEU A 90 0.82 -12.62 -2.95
CA LEU A 90 1.71 -11.60 -3.51
C LEU A 90 3.16 -11.72 -2.96
N GLU A 91 3.65 -12.95 -2.81
CA GLU A 91 4.95 -13.23 -2.18
C GLU A 91 6.16 -12.81 -3.04
N ASP A 92 5.94 -12.56 -4.33
CA ASP A 92 6.93 -12.20 -5.34
C ASP A 92 7.26 -10.70 -5.37
N ARG A 93 6.58 -9.88 -4.56
CA ARG A 93 6.78 -8.43 -4.52
C ARG A 93 8.13 -8.05 -3.92
N GLU A 94 8.78 -7.07 -4.53
CA GLU A 94 10.09 -6.59 -4.12
C GLU A 94 9.99 -5.74 -2.84
N LEU A 95 10.49 -6.27 -1.72
CA LEU A 95 10.57 -5.58 -0.42
C LEU A 95 12.01 -5.18 -0.12
N ILE A 96 12.26 -3.89 0.08
CA ILE A 96 13.60 -3.31 0.19
C ILE A 96 13.78 -2.62 1.56
N PRO A 97 14.68 -3.13 2.43
CA PRO A 97 14.96 -2.53 3.75
C PRO A 97 15.60 -1.14 3.71
#